data_AF-A0A561BR67-F1
#
_entry.id   AF-A0A561BR67-F1
#
_cell.length_a   1.000
_cell.length_b   1.000
_cell.length_c   1.000
_cell.angle_alpha   90.00
_cell.angle_beta   90.00
_cell.angle_gamma   90.00
#
_symmetry.space_group_name_H-M   'P 1'
#
loop_
_entity.id
_entity.type
_entity.pdbx_description
1 polymer ?
#
loop_
_entity_poly.entity_id
_entity_poly.type
_entity_poly.pdbx_seq_one_letter_code
_entity_poly.pdbx_strand_id
1 'polypeptide(L)'
;MDETALRDLIGRRMPGYRIESVEPIGSGLDNSATLVNGDLVVRSAKDGDAATVEREARLLAIVAGVSPLPTPEPLFVESATMAYRSLAGVPLIEQDASDVPPVAAQLDEFLRALHSAPIELFADLVEADVVPLAEWLDEAAEGYAGVREQIPARYRAGIDLFLGAAPPADPEALVFSHNDLGIEHVLVESGVVSGVIDWTDAALTDPAYDYGLLQRDLGPAAPACPSPLVERATFYARCSVFEDLAYGLETGRDQYTAKCLRSLDWLFS
;
A
#
# COMPACT_ATOMS: atom_id res chain seq x y z
N MET A 1 3.25 2.68 22.11
CA MET A 1 2.61 2.55 23.45
C MET A 1 3.41 1.57 24.28
N ASP A 2 3.59 1.79 25.59
CA ASP A 2 4.24 0.78 26.45
C ASP A 2 3.29 -0.38 26.82
N GLU A 3 3.84 -1.50 27.28
CA GLU A 3 3.06 -2.71 27.57
C GLU A 3 2.04 -2.51 28.71
N THR A 4 2.32 -1.64 29.70
CA THR A 4 1.40 -1.38 30.81
C THR A 4 0.15 -0.67 30.30
N ALA A 5 0.35 0.40 29.53
CA ALA A 5 -0.74 1.15 28.91
C ALA A 5 -1.57 0.28 27.95
N LEU A 6 -0.90 -0.61 27.20
CA LEU A 6 -1.55 -1.57 26.30
C LEU A 6 -2.46 -2.55 27.08
N ARG A 7 -1.95 -3.15 28.16
CA ARG A 7 -2.71 -4.09 29.01
C ARG A 7 -3.93 -3.42 29.62
N ASP A 8 -3.77 -2.19 30.12
CA ASP A 8 -4.86 -1.41 30.69
C ASP A 8 -5.94 -1.07 29.65
N LEU A 9 -5.52 -0.66 28.45
CA LEU A 9 -6.43 -0.37 27.34
C LEU A 9 -7.26 -1.60 26.95
N ILE A 10 -6.59 -2.72 26.71
CA ILE A 10 -7.26 -3.99 26.35
C ILE A 10 -8.18 -4.45 27.49
N GLY A 11 -7.76 -4.34 28.75
CA GLY A 11 -8.58 -4.70 29.91
C GLY A 11 -9.89 -3.90 29.99
N ARG A 12 -9.86 -2.61 29.61
CA ARG A 12 -11.07 -1.76 29.54
C ARG A 12 -11.95 -2.07 28.35
N ARG A 13 -11.37 -2.27 27.16
CA ARG A 13 -12.11 -2.37 25.89
C ARG A 13 -12.53 -3.78 25.51
N MET A 14 -11.83 -4.79 26.03
CA MET A 14 -12.12 -6.20 25.80
C MET A 14 -12.13 -6.96 27.15
N PRO A 15 -13.13 -6.73 28.03
CA PRO A 15 -13.19 -7.39 29.32
C PRO A 15 -13.15 -8.91 29.20
N GLY A 16 -12.20 -9.54 29.89
CA GLY A 16 -12.00 -10.99 29.87
C GLY A 16 -11.00 -11.49 28.82
N TYR A 17 -10.52 -10.64 27.92
CA TYR A 17 -9.40 -10.98 27.03
C TYR A 17 -8.10 -11.06 27.85
N ARG A 18 -7.49 -12.25 27.89
CA ARG A 18 -6.24 -12.50 28.63
C ARG A 18 -5.05 -12.30 27.72
N ILE A 19 -4.08 -11.51 28.15
CA ILE A 19 -2.85 -11.23 27.39
C ILE A 19 -1.76 -12.21 27.82
N GLU A 20 -1.41 -13.12 26.92
CA GLU A 20 -0.40 -14.17 27.06
C GLU A 20 0.92 -13.79 26.37
N SER A 21 0.86 -13.12 25.21
CA SER A 21 2.04 -12.59 24.50
C SER A 21 1.80 -11.19 23.95
N VAL A 22 2.89 -10.42 23.82
CA VAL A 22 2.92 -9.06 23.26
C VAL A 22 4.19 -8.95 22.42
N GLU A 23 4.03 -8.69 21.12
CA GLU A 23 5.11 -8.69 20.15
C GLU A 23 5.02 -7.44 19.27
N PRO A 24 6.05 -6.57 19.23
CA PRO A 24 6.10 -5.48 18.25
C PRO A 24 6.23 -6.06 16.85
N ILE A 25 5.26 -5.78 15.96
CA ILE A 25 5.24 -6.33 14.58
C ILE A 25 5.54 -5.28 13.50
N GLY A 26 5.57 -4.00 13.86
CA GLY A 26 5.89 -2.96 12.88
C GLY A 26 5.96 -1.57 13.49
N SER A 27 6.77 -0.73 12.87
CA SER A 27 6.84 0.71 13.11
C SER A 27 7.05 1.36 11.75
N GLY A 28 5.96 1.88 11.15
CA GLY A 28 6.00 2.68 9.93
C GLY A 28 6.44 4.11 10.22
N LEU A 29 6.27 5.04 9.28
CA LEU A 29 6.54 6.46 9.56
C LEU A 29 5.56 7.00 10.61
N ASP A 30 4.28 6.74 10.43
CA ASP A 30 3.21 7.37 11.21
C ASP A 30 2.70 6.52 12.38
N ASN A 31 2.92 5.20 12.32
CA ASN A 31 2.27 4.25 13.23
C ASN A 31 3.24 3.28 13.90
N SER A 32 2.88 2.87 15.10
CA SER A 32 3.46 1.71 15.78
C SER A 32 2.41 0.60 15.92
N ALA A 33 2.78 -0.63 15.62
CA ALA A 33 1.89 -1.80 15.65
C ALA A 33 2.44 -2.87 16.59
N THR A 34 1.56 -3.41 17.43
CA THR A 34 1.86 -4.49 18.37
C THR A 34 0.85 -5.60 18.19
N LEU A 35 1.33 -6.83 18.06
CA LEU A 35 0.52 -8.04 18.00
C LEU A 35 0.39 -8.63 19.41
N VAL A 36 -0.84 -8.88 19.82
CA VAL A 36 -1.18 -9.47 21.11
C VAL A 36 -1.74 -10.86 20.86
N ASN A 37 -1.21 -11.86 21.58
CA ASN A 37 -1.58 -13.28 21.46
C ASN A 37 -1.53 -13.87 20.04
N GLY A 38 -0.79 -13.23 19.12
CA GLY A 38 -0.76 -13.65 17.72
C GLY A 38 -2.03 -13.35 16.92
N ASP A 39 -3.03 -12.66 17.49
CA ASP A 39 -4.36 -12.50 16.86
C ASP A 39 -4.95 -11.08 16.90
N LEU A 40 -4.46 -10.20 17.77
CA LEU A 40 -4.98 -8.84 17.93
C LEU A 40 -3.88 -7.83 17.62
N VAL A 41 -4.05 -7.07 16.54
CA VAL A 41 -3.17 -5.96 16.20
C VAL A 41 -3.68 -4.72 16.92
N VAL A 42 -2.79 -4.06 17.65
CA VAL A 42 -3.02 -2.75 18.26
C VAL A 42 -2.08 -1.75 17.60
N ARG A 43 -2.67 -0.83 16.84
CA ARG A 43 -1.98 0.23 16.09
C ARG A 43 -2.18 1.56 16.79
N SER A 44 -1.11 2.30 17.00
CA SER A 44 -1.15 3.65 17.58
C SER A 44 -0.43 4.65 16.69
N ALA A 45 -1.08 5.78 16.40
CA ALA A 45 -0.46 6.89 15.70
C ALA A 45 0.62 7.53 16.58
N LYS A 46 1.77 7.85 16.00
CA LYS A 46 2.95 8.36 16.71
C LYS A 46 2.84 9.84 17.08
N ASP A 47 2.12 10.61 16.28
CA ASP A 47 1.82 12.01 16.52
C ASP A 47 0.72 12.22 17.59
N GLY A 48 -0.02 11.16 17.90
CA GLY A 48 -1.11 11.16 18.87
C GLY A 48 -2.42 11.73 18.32
N ASP A 49 -2.60 11.82 17.01
CA ASP A 49 -3.84 12.33 16.42
C ASP A 49 -4.98 11.30 16.45
N ALA A 50 -5.82 11.41 17.48
CA ALA A 50 -7.01 10.58 17.64
C ALA A 50 -8.04 10.76 16.52
N ALA A 51 -8.17 11.97 15.94
CA ALA A 51 -9.17 12.23 14.91
C ALA A 51 -8.83 11.50 13.61
N THR A 52 -7.54 11.42 13.28
CA THR A 52 -7.05 10.65 12.13
C THR A 52 -7.29 9.15 12.31
N VAL A 53 -7.03 8.59 13.49
CA VAL A 53 -7.32 7.17 13.77
C VAL A 53 -8.82 6.86 13.75
N GLU A 54 -9.66 7.75 14.30
CA GLU A 54 -11.12 7.61 14.21
C GLU A 54 -11.64 7.68 12.76
N ARG A 55 -11.05 8.55 11.93
CA ARG A 55 -11.36 8.64 10.50
C ARG A 55 -10.97 7.36 9.78
N GLU A 56 -9.76 6.85 10.00
CA GLU A 56 -9.28 5.59 9.42
C GLU A 56 -10.16 4.40 9.83
N ALA A 57 -10.58 4.32 11.10
CA ALA A 57 -11.46 3.25 11.54
C ALA A 57 -12.84 3.28 10.86
N ARG A 58 -13.39 4.47 10.63
CA ARG A 58 -14.64 4.65 9.86
C ARG A 58 -14.44 4.27 8.40
N LEU A 59 -13.30 4.63 7.81
CA LEU A 59 -12.93 4.25 6.46
C LEU A 59 -12.88 2.72 6.32
N LEU A 60 -12.15 2.04 7.19
CA LEU A 60 -12.03 0.58 7.20
C LEU A 60 -13.39 -0.13 7.31
N ALA A 61 -14.33 0.41 8.08
CA ALA A 61 -15.68 -0.15 8.18
C ALA A 61 -16.47 -0.05 6.85
N ILE A 62 -16.25 1.01 6.05
CA ILE A 62 -16.86 1.14 4.72
C ILE A 62 -16.14 0.24 3.72
N VAL A 63 -14.80 0.24 3.75
CA VAL A 63 -13.95 -0.60 2.90
C VAL A 63 -14.32 -2.08 3.06
N ALA A 64 -14.53 -2.56 4.28
CA ALA A 64 -14.95 -3.95 4.54
C ALA A 64 -16.29 -4.31 3.87
N GLY A 65 -17.16 -3.33 3.59
CA GLY A 65 -18.42 -3.53 2.88
C GLY A 65 -18.29 -3.50 1.34
N VAL A 66 -17.19 -2.97 0.82
CA VAL A 66 -16.92 -2.82 -0.63
C VAL A 66 -15.93 -3.86 -1.13
N SER A 67 -14.90 -4.15 -0.34
CA SER A 67 -13.80 -5.02 -0.71
C SER A 67 -14.25 -6.49 -0.80
N PRO A 68 -13.95 -7.21 -1.91
CA PRO A 68 -14.13 -8.65 -1.99
C PRO A 68 -13.05 -9.43 -1.23
N LEU A 69 -11.98 -8.75 -0.80
CA LEU A 69 -10.87 -9.32 -0.03
C LEU A 69 -10.95 -8.87 1.43
N PRO A 70 -10.48 -9.68 2.40
CA PRO A 70 -10.45 -9.25 3.80
C PRO A 70 -9.63 -7.98 4.00
N THR A 71 -10.13 -7.07 4.83
CA THR A 71 -9.42 -5.85 5.26
C THR A 71 -9.45 -5.76 6.78
N PRO A 72 -8.58 -4.97 7.42
CA PRO A 72 -8.65 -4.76 8.85
C PRO A 72 -10.04 -4.30 9.30
N GLU A 73 -10.64 -5.00 10.26
CA GLU A 73 -11.93 -4.64 10.84
C GLU A 73 -11.73 -4.09 12.26
N PRO A 74 -11.87 -2.77 12.48
CA PRO A 74 -11.69 -2.15 13.80
C PRO A 74 -12.66 -2.72 14.83
N LEU A 75 -12.12 -3.30 15.90
CA LEU A 75 -12.88 -3.76 17.06
C LEU A 75 -13.18 -2.59 18.01
N PHE A 76 -12.21 -1.71 18.20
CA PHE A 76 -12.38 -0.46 18.94
C PHE A 76 -11.35 0.59 18.55
N VAL A 77 -11.70 1.85 18.82
CA VAL A 77 -10.79 3.00 18.83
C VAL A 77 -10.88 3.67 20.20
N GLU A 78 -9.74 4.07 20.75
CA GLU A 78 -9.64 4.89 21.96
C GLU A 78 -8.42 5.79 21.86
N SER A 79 -8.63 7.12 21.89
CA SER A 79 -7.57 8.10 21.64
C SER A 79 -6.93 7.84 20.27
N ALA A 80 -5.61 7.94 20.16
CA ALA A 80 -4.86 7.67 18.93
C ALA A 80 -4.51 6.18 18.75
N THR A 81 -5.38 5.28 19.20
CA THR A 81 -5.14 3.83 19.16
C THR A 81 -6.36 3.10 18.63
N MET A 82 -6.12 2.20 17.68
CA MET A 82 -7.10 1.30 17.08
C MET A 82 -6.65 -0.14 17.28
N ALA A 83 -7.61 -1.04 17.52
CA ALA A 83 -7.34 -2.47 17.56
C ALA A 83 -8.25 -3.24 16.61
N TYR A 84 -7.69 -4.23 15.94
CA TYR A 84 -8.40 -5.12 15.00
C TYR A 84 -7.79 -6.53 15.03
N ARG A 85 -8.51 -7.50 14.49
CA ARG A 85 -7.97 -8.86 14.35
C ARG A 85 -6.90 -8.91 13.27
N SER A 86 -5.78 -9.55 13.54
CA SER A 86 -4.78 -9.82 12.51
C SER A 86 -5.42 -10.61 11.37
N LEU A 87 -5.15 -10.21 10.14
CA LEU A 87 -5.46 -11.00 8.98
C LEU A 87 -4.41 -12.12 8.85
N ALA A 88 -4.83 -13.28 8.33
CA ALA A 88 -3.93 -14.42 8.15
C ALA A 88 -2.99 -14.22 6.95
N GLY A 89 -1.94 -15.02 6.88
CA GLY A 89 -0.96 -14.98 5.79
C GLY A 89 0.25 -14.09 6.07
N VAL A 90 1.09 -13.96 5.05
CA VAL A 90 2.32 -13.16 5.06
C VAL A 90 2.31 -12.17 3.89
N PRO A 91 2.99 -11.01 4.00
CA PRO A 91 3.12 -10.07 2.89
C PRO A 91 3.66 -10.74 1.62
N LEU A 92 3.09 -10.41 0.46
CA LEU A 92 3.49 -10.98 -0.82
C LEU A 92 4.92 -10.60 -1.20
N ILE A 93 5.41 -9.44 -0.75
CA ILE A 93 6.83 -9.05 -0.91
C ILE A 93 7.82 -10.03 -0.25
N GLU A 94 7.37 -10.78 0.76
CA GLU A 94 8.18 -11.77 1.46
C GLU A 94 8.19 -13.14 0.76
N GLN A 95 7.37 -13.33 -0.27
CA GLN A 95 7.40 -14.55 -1.08
C GLN A 95 8.59 -14.54 -2.03
N ASP A 96 9.16 -15.73 -2.25
CA ASP A 96 10.15 -15.91 -3.29
C ASP A 96 9.54 -15.61 -4.66
N ALA A 97 10.26 -14.89 -5.52
CA ALA A 97 9.78 -14.49 -6.83
C ALA A 97 9.42 -15.70 -7.74
N SER A 98 10.00 -16.88 -7.47
CA SER A 98 9.67 -18.14 -8.15
C SER A 98 8.32 -18.74 -7.74
N ASP A 99 7.80 -18.33 -6.58
CA ASP A 99 6.67 -18.93 -5.90
C ASP A 99 5.52 -17.93 -5.71
N VAL A 100 5.53 -16.83 -6.46
CA VAL A 100 4.47 -15.82 -6.47
C VAL A 100 3.14 -16.49 -6.85
N PRO A 101 2.15 -16.53 -5.95
CA PRO A 101 0.86 -17.13 -6.25
C PRO A 101 0.13 -16.37 -7.37
N PRO A 102 -0.82 -17.02 -8.06
CA PRO A 102 -1.59 -16.40 -9.14
C PRO A 102 -2.67 -15.44 -8.59
N VAL A 103 -2.22 -14.35 -7.96
CA VAL A 103 -3.08 -13.36 -7.28
C VAL A 103 -3.73 -12.36 -8.22
N ALA A 104 -3.32 -12.31 -9.48
CA ALA A 104 -3.76 -11.34 -10.48
C ALA A 104 -5.29 -11.24 -10.58
N ALA A 105 -5.99 -12.38 -10.63
CA ALA A 105 -7.45 -12.38 -10.76
C ALA A 105 -8.14 -11.81 -9.51
N GLN A 106 -7.63 -12.12 -8.31
CA GLN A 106 -8.16 -11.62 -7.04
C GLN A 106 -7.93 -10.11 -6.90
N LEU A 107 -6.73 -9.64 -7.26
CA LEU A 107 -6.39 -8.21 -7.23
C LEU A 107 -7.15 -7.41 -8.28
N ASP A 108 -7.41 -7.98 -9.46
CA ASP A 108 -8.25 -7.38 -10.49
C ASP A 108 -9.71 -7.24 -10.05
N GLU A 109 -10.27 -8.28 -9.41
CA GLU A 109 -11.62 -8.21 -8.82
C GLU A 109 -11.68 -7.15 -7.70
N PHE A 110 -10.66 -7.11 -6.85
CA PHE A 110 -10.53 -6.11 -5.78
C PHE A 110 -10.48 -4.68 -6.33
N LEU A 111 -9.62 -4.39 -7.30
CA LEU A 111 -9.51 -3.05 -7.90
C LEU A 111 -10.81 -2.62 -8.58
N ARG A 112 -11.49 -3.54 -9.29
CA ARG A 112 -12.80 -3.22 -9.86
C ARG A 112 -13.83 -2.89 -8.80
N ALA A 113 -13.86 -3.63 -7.69
CA ALA A 113 -14.78 -3.37 -6.61
C ALA A 113 -14.54 -2.00 -5.98
N LEU A 114 -13.28 -1.66 -5.64
CA LEU A 114 -12.92 -0.35 -5.11
C LEU A 114 -13.25 0.79 -6.09
N HIS A 115 -12.78 0.68 -7.33
CA HIS A 115 -12.92 1.76 -8.33
C HIS A 115 -14.37 1.97 -8.80
N SER A 116 -15.25 0.99 -8.56
CA SER A 116 -16.69 1.11 -8.86
C SER A 116 -17.53 1.61 -7.69
N ALA A 117 -16.95 1.72 -6.50
CA ALA A 117 -17.67 2.18 -5.32
C ALA A 117 -18.05 3.67 -5.46
N PRO A 118 -19.28 4.06 -5.04
CA PRO A 118 -19.69 5.47 -5.09
C PRO A 118 -18.76 6.35 -4.25
N ILE A 119 -18.18 7.38 -4.86
CA ILE A 119 -17.20 8.28 -4.22
C ILE A 119 -17.80 9.00 -3.00
N GLU A 120 -19.12 9.17 -2.97
CA GLU A 120 -19.85 9.82 -1.88
C GLU A 120 -19.76 9.03 -0.56
N LEU A 121 -19.42 7.73 -0.62
CA LEU A 121 -19.16 6.93 0.58
C LEU A 121 -17.88 7.37 1.29
N PHE A 122 -16.93 7.98 0.56
CA PHE A 122 -15.57 8.25 1.03
C PHE A 122 -15.24 9.74 1.12
N ALA A 123 -16.07 10.63 0.56
CA ALA A 123 -15.78 12.06 0.44
C ALA A 123 -15.47 12.79 1.77
N ASP A 124 -16.02 12.32 2.90
CA ASP A 124 -15.75 12.89 4.23
C ASP A 124 -14.65 12.13 5.01
N LEU A 125 -14.03 11.13 4.38
CA LEU A 125 -13.09 10.19 5.00
C LEU A 125 -11.71 10.20 4.36
N VAL A 126 -11.62 10.56 3.08
CA VAL A 126 -10.36 10.64 2.35
C VAL A 126 -10.30 11.92 1.55
N GLU A 127 -9.10 12.41 1.33
CA GLU A 127 -8.86 13.58 0.50
C GLU A 127 -8.74 13.18 -0.98
N ALA A 128 -8.85 14.17 -1.86
CA ALA A 128 -8.52 13.98 -3.25
C ALA A 128 -7.01 14.15 -3.42
N ASP A 129 -6.35 13.11 -3.93
CA ASP A 129 -4.93 13.12 -4.24
C ASP A 129 -4.77 13.34 -5.74
N VAL A 130 -4.54 14.60 -6.11
CA VAL A 130 -4.51 15.05 -7.51
C VAL A 130 -3.22 15.82 -7.74
N VAL A 131 -2.13 15.07 -7.83
CA VAL A 131 -0.83 15.58 -8.25
C VAL A 131 -0.76 15.56 -9.78
N PRO A 132 -0.51 16.69 -10.46
CA PRO A 132 -0.33 16.72 -11.91
C PRO A 132 0.74 15.74 -12.37
N LEU A 133 0.54 15.06 -13.49
CA LEU A 133 1.50 14.05 -13.95
C LEU A 133 2.86 14.67 -14.37
N ALA A 134 2.91 15.97 -14.63
CA ALA A 134 4.18 16.67 -14.81
C ALA A 134 5.01 16.73 -13.52
N GLU A 135 4.37 16.93 -12.37
CA GLU A 135 5.04 16.95 -11.06
C GLU A 135 5.54 15.56 -10.68
N TRP A 136 4.76 14.51 -10.96
CA TRP A 136 5.23 13.12 -10.86
C TRP A 136 6.49 12.82 -11.69
N LEU A 137 6.63 13.45 -12.87
CA LEU A 137 7.80 13.27 -13.71
C LEU A 137 9.02 14.01 -13.15
N ASP A 138 8.80 15.21 -12.61
CA ASP A 138 9.84 16.00 -11.96
C ASP A 138 10.36 15.28 -10.70
N GLU A 139 9.46 14.79 -9.84
CA GLU A 139 9.81 13.98 -8.66
C GLU A 139 10.53 12.69 -9.03
N ALA A 140 10.09 12.00 -10.09
CA ALA A 140 10.78 10.81 -10.59
C ALA A 140 12.20 11.13 -11.07
N ALA A 141 12.42 12.30 -11.68
CA ALA A 141 13.75 12.74 -12.09
C ALA A 141 14.66 13.02 -10.88
N GLU A 142 14.13 13.64 -9.83
CA GLU A 142 14.84 13.85 -8.56
C GLU A 142 15.17 12.53 -7.85
N GLY A 143 14.17 11.65 -7.72
CA GLY A 143 14.33 10.32 -7.15
C GLY A 143 15.37 9.50 -7.91
N TYR A 144 15.30 9.47 -9.24
CA TYR A 144 16.29 8.81 -10.08
C TYR A 144 17.70 9.37 -9.84
N ALA A 145 17.87 10.69 -9.75
CA ALA A 145 19.17 11.29 -9.46
C ALA A 145 19.76 10.80 -8.13
N GLY A 146 18.91 10.56 -7.12
CA GLY A 146 19.30 10.01 -5.82
C GLY A 146 19.75 8.54 -5.86
N VAL A 147 19.13 7.71 -6.70
CA VAL A 147 19.38 6.25 -6.74
C VAL A 147 20.12 5.75 -7.98
N ARG A 148 20.55 6.67 -8.85
CA ARG A 148 21.13 6.36 -10.17
C ARG A 148 22.34 5.42 -10.10
N GLU A 149 23.18 5.56 -9.08
CA GLU A 149 24.40 4.76 -8.94
C GLU A 149 24.11 3.32 -8.53
N GLN A 150 22.96 3.04 -7.93
CA GLN A 150 22.47 1.72 -7.60
C GLN A 150 21.76 1.04 -8.78
N ILE A 151 21.31 1.82 -9.77
CA ILE A 151 20.66 1.31 -10.98
C ILE A 151 21.69 0.79 -11.99
N PRO A 152 21.55 -0.46 -12.50
CA PRO A 152 22.43 -1.01 -13.52
C PRO A 152 22.47 -0.16 -14.79
N ALA A 153 23.69 0.07 -15.31
CA ALA A 153 23.92 0.96 -16.44
C ALA A 153 23.08 0.65 -17.70
N ARG A 154 22.67 -0.61 -17.88
CA ARG A 154 21.85 -1.05 -19.03
C ARG A 154 20.49 -0.36 -19.11
N TYR A 155 19.90 0.06 -17.98
CA TYR A 155 18.58 0.71 -17.97
C TYR A 155 18.63 2.23 -18.07
N ARG A 156 19.79 2.84 -17.80
CA ARG A 156 19.92 4.31 -17.67
C ARG A 156 19.46 5.04 -18.92
N ALA A 157 19.79 4.53 -20.12
CA ALA A 157 19.33 5.15 -21.37
C ALA A 157 17.80 5.11 -21.54
N GLY A 158 17.14 4.03 -21.11
CA GLY A 158 15.68 3.92 -21.16
C GLY A 158 15.00 4.84 -20.14
N ILE A 159 15.60 4.97 -18.96
CA ILE A 159 15.15 5.91 -17.92
C ILE A 159 15.32 7.35 -18.39
N ASP A 160 16.50 7.71 -18.91
CA ASP A 160 16.77 9.06 -19.43
C ASP A 160 15.81 9.43 -20.58
N LEU A 161 15.44 8.46 -21.43
CA LEU A 161 14.43 8.66 -22.47
C LEU A 161 13.03 8.89 -21.89
N PHE A 162 12.63 8.13 -20.87
CA PHE A 162 11.36 8.29 -20.18
C PHE A 162 11.26 9.66 -19.49
N LEU A 163 12.28 10.04 -18.71
CA LEU A 163 12.33 11.32 -17.99
C LEU A 163 12.40 12.53 -18.95
N GLY A 164 12.88 12.33 -20.18
CA GLY A 164 12.89 13.36 -21.23
C GLY A 164 11.61 13.43 -22.07
N ALA A 165 10.64 12.52 -21.87
CA ALA A 165 9.38 12.51 -22.61
C ALA A 165 8.33 13.42 -21.93
N ALA A 166 7.28 13.77 -22.67
CA ALA A 166 6.13 14.42 -22.05
C ALA A 166 5.32 13.38 -21.23
N PRO A 167 4.80 13.76 -20.05
CA PRO A 167 3.87 12.89 -19.33
C PRO A 167 2.57 12.70 -20.13
N PRO A 168 1.81 11.62 -19.86
CA PRO A 168 0.46 11.49 -20.40
C PRO A 168 -0.48 12.58 -19.85
N ALA A 169 -1.67 12.68 -20.45
CA ALA A 169 -2.68 13.63 -19.97
C ALA A 169 -3.17 13.27 -18.57
N ASP A 170 -3.47 14.29 -17.75
CA ASP A 170 -4.05 14.12 -16.42
C ASP A 170 -5.39 13.36 -16.45
N PRO A 171 -5.75 12.65 -15.36
CA PRO A 171 -7.02 11.92 -15.29
C PRO A 171 -8.24 12.85 -15.39
N GLU A 172 -9.25 12.42 -16.12
CA GLU A 172 -10.54 13.14 -16.22
C GLU A 172 -11.51 12.81 -15.07
N ALA A 173 -11.27 11.71 -14.35
CA ALA A 173 -12.12 11.22 -13.27
C ALA A 173 -11.29 10.54 -12.18
N LEU A 174 -11.72 10.72 -10.93
CA LEU A 174 -11.14 10.09 -9.76
C LEU A 174 -12.04 8.96 -9.25
N VAL A 175 -11.44 7.99 -8.60
CA VAL A 175 -12.13 6.90 -7.91
C VAL A 175 -11.56 6.73 -6.50
N PHE A 176 -12.29 6.02 -5.65
CA PHE A 176 -11.70 5.56 -4.39
C PHE A 176 -10.67 4.46 -4.67
N SER A 177 -9.44 4.68 -4.21
CA SER A 177 -8.29 3.78 -4.41
C SER A 177 -7.60 3.50 -3.08
N HIS A 178 -6.83 2.41 -3.03
CA HIS A 178 -5.95 2.15 -1.91
C HIS A 178 -4.81 3.17 -1.84
N ASN A 179 -4.33 3.63 -3.01
CA ASN A 179 -3.32 4.68 -3.17
C ASN A 179 -1.93 4.33 -2.58
N ASP A 180 -1.74 3.08 -2.17
CA ASP A 180 -0.46 2.52 -1.74
C ASP A 180 -0.47 0.98 -1.92
N LEU A 181 -1.02 0.51 -3.04
CA LEU A 181 -1.22 -0.92 -3.28
C LEU A 181 0.08 -1.61 -3.78
N GLY A 182 1.14 -1.50 -3.00
CA GLY A 182 2.35 -2.32 -3.14
C GLY A 182 2.14 -3.76 -2.65
N ILE A 183 2.94 -4.71 -3.14
CA ILE A 183 2.80 -6.13 -2.75
C ILE A 183 3.17 -6.41 -1.28
N GLU A 184 3.84 -5.47 -0.61
CA GLU A 184 4.04 -5.43 0.84
C GLU A 184 2.74 -5.30 1.64
N HIS A 185 1.68 -4.76 1.02
CA HIS A 185 0.36 -4.54 1.63
C HIS A 185 -0.65 -5.64 1.27
N VAL A 186 -0.25 -6.59 0.43
CA VAL A 186 -1.06 -7.75 0.03
C VAL A 186 -0.62 -8.98 0.82
N LEU A 187 -1.49 -9.49 1.68
CA LEU A 187 -1.24 -10.72 2.42
C LEU A 187 -1.67 -11.95 1.62
N VAL A 188 -0.86 -13.01 1.67
CA VAL A 188 -1.17 -14.29 1.03
C VAL A 188 -1.06 -15.45 2.00
N GLU A 189 -1.98 -16.40 1.87
CA GLU A 189 -2.00 -17.65 2.61
C GLU A 189 -2.42 -18.79 1.68
N SER A 190 -1.71 -19.91 1.70
CA SER A 190 -2.06 -21.10 0.90
C SER A 190 -2.30 -20.81 -0.60
N GLY A 191 -1.56 -19.84 -1.15
CA GLY A 191 -1.60 -19.50 -2.57
C GLY A 191 -2.76 -18.60 -3.01
N VAL A 192 -3.50 -17.99 -2.06
CA VAL A 192 -4.55 -17.01 -2.33
C VAL A 192 -4.32 -15.72 -1.55
N VAL A 193 -4.86 -14.60 -2.03
CA VAL A 193 -4.88 -13.35 -1.25
C VAL A 193 -5.78 -13.53 -0.03
N SER A 194 -5.21 -13.33 1.16
CA SER A 194 -5.86 -13.48 2.46
C SER A 194 -6.18 -12.14 3.13
N GLY A 195 -5.64 -11.03 2.61
CA GLY A 195 -6.01 -9.71 3.07
C GLY A 195 -5.27 -8.57 2.37
N VAL A 196 -5.81 -7.36 2.49
CA VAL A 196 -5.17 -6.11 2.07
C VAL A 196 -5.13 -5.15 3.26
N ILE A 197 -3.94 -4.66 3.61
CA ILE A 197 -3.69 -3.87 4.81
C ILE A 197 -3.13 -2.48 4.46
N ASP A 198 -3.03 -1.62 5.47
CA ASP A 198 -2.47 -0.26 5.36
C ASP A 198 -3.24 0.72 4.47
N TRP A 199 -4.44 1.08 4.93
CA TRP A 199 -5.34 2.00 4.23
C TRP A 199 -5.09 3.47 4.59
N THR A 200 -3.87 3.80 5.05
CA THR A 200 -3.53 5.12 5.58
C THR A 200 -3.54 6.18 4.47
N ASP A 201 -3.07 5.81 3.29
CA ASP A 201 -2.93 6.72 2.14
C ASP A 201 -4.14 6.68 1.19
N ALA A 202 -5.15 5.86 1.50
CA ALA A 202 -6.34 5.72 0.68
C ALA A 202 -6.97 7.09 0.36
N ALA A 203 -7.26 7.31 -0.92
CA ALA A 203 -7.61 8.61 -1.45
C ALA A 203 -8.62 8.51 -2.60
N LEU A 204 -9.18 9.66 -2.98
CA LEU A 204 -9.78 9.82 -4.31
C LEU A 204 -8.68 10.20 -5.30
N THR A 205 -8.27 9.28 -6.16
CA THR A 205 -7.13 9.47 -7.08
C THR A 205 -7.41 8.87 -8.47
N ASP A 206 -6.44 8.96 -9.38
CA ASP A 206 -6.48 8.29 -10.68
C ASP A 206 -6.63 6.77 -10.50
N PRO A 207 -7.64 6.11 -11.10
CA PRO A 207 -7.74 4.65 -11.08
C PRO A 207 -6.52 3.94 -11.66
N ALA A 208 -5.70 4.63 -12.47
CA ALA A 208 -4.48 4.05 -13.03
C ALA A 208 -3.37 3.83 -12.00
N TYR A 209 -3.39 4.51 -10.84
CA TYR A 209 -2.28 4.50 -9.89
C TYR A 209 -2.10 3.14 -9.22
N ASP A 210 -3.14 2.57 -8.61
CA ASP A 210 -3.08 1.24 -7.97
C ASP A 210 -2.69 0.14 -8.98
N TYR A 211 -3.18 0.21 -10.23
CA TYR A 211 -2.73 -0.70 -11.30
C TYR A 211 -1.25 -0.52 -11.60
N GLY A 212 -0.74 0.72 -11.60
CA GLY A 212 0.66 1.04 -11.79
C GLY A 212 1.56 0.46 -10.70
N LEU A 213 1.16 0.54 -9.42
CA LEU A 213 1.91 -0.04 -8.31
C LEU A 213 1.99 -1.58 -8.42
N LEU A 214 0.88 -2.24 -8.75
CA LEU A 214 0.89 -3.69 -9.00
C LEU A 214 1.70 -4.06 -10.26
N GLN A 215 1.64 -3.26 -11.32
CA GLN A 215 2.46 -3.45 -12.53
C GLN A 215 3.95 -3.28 -12.22
N ARG A 216 4.32 -2.29 -11.40
CA ARG A 216 5.69 -2.09 -10.91
C ARG A 216 6.19 -3.34 -10.20
N ASP A 217 5.38 -3.93 -9.33
CA ASP A 217 5.85 -4.99 -8.43
C ASP A 217 5.75 -6.40 -9.02
N LEU A 218 4.71 -6.69 -9.81
CA LEU A 218 4.41 -8.02 -10.34
C LEU A 218 4.72 -8.17 -11.83
N GLY A 219 4.92 -7.07 -12.57
CA GLY A 219 5.23 -7.09 -14.00
C GLY A 219 4.21 -7.91 -14.80
N PRO A 220 4.63 -8.93 -15.58
CA PRO A 220 3.72 -9.79 -16.33
C PRO A 220 2.71 -10.58 -15.48
N ALA A 221 2.95 -10.74 -14.18
CA ALA A 221 2.02 -11.41 -13.26
C ALA A 221 1.00 -10.45 -12.64
N ALA A 222 1.07 -9.16 -12.93
CA ALA A 222 0.10 -8.17 -12.46
C ALA A 222 -1.29 -8.39 -13.10
N PRO A 223 -2.37 -7.93 -12.44
CA PRO A 223 -3.67 -7.81 -13.10
C PRO A 223 -3.57 -6.93 -14.35
N ALA A 224 -4.30 -7.30 -15.40
CA ALA A 224 -4.31 -6.53 -16.64
C ALA A 224 -4.98 -5.16 -16.42
N CYS A 225 -4.22 -4.08 -16.64
CA CYS A 225 -4.76 -2.73 -16.56
C CYS A 225 -5.76 -2.48 -17.71
N PRO A 226 -7.00 -2.01 -17.44
CA PRO A 226 -7.98 -1.78 -18.48
C PRO A 226 -7.68 -0.51 -19.30
N SER A 227 -8.04 -0.52 -20.58
CA SER A 227 -8.02 0.70 -21.41
C SER A 227 -9.10 1.69 -20.92
N PRO A 228 -8.83 3.02 -20.88
CA PRO A 228 -7.64 3.72 -21.37
C PRO A 228 -6.51 3.92 -20.34
N LEU A 229 -6.54 3.25 -19.18
CA LEU A 229 -5.64 3.53 -18.05
C LEU A 229 -4.19 3.10 -18.26
N VAL A 230 -3.94 2.19 -19.21
CA VAL A 230 -2.65 1.50 -19.43
C VAL A 230 -1.45 2.45 -19.51
N GLU A 231 -1.59 3.56 -20.24
CA GLU A 231 -0.50 4.52 -20.41
C GLU A 231 -0.13 5.20 -19.08
N ARG A 232 -1.13 5.65 -18.31
CA ARG A 232 -0.92 6.29 -17.01
C ARG A 232 -0.45 5.30 -15.95
N ALA A 233 -0.97 4.06 -15.95
CA ALA A 233 -0.51 3.03 -15.04
C ALA A 233 0.98 2.71 -15.25
N THR A 234 1.41 2.60 -16.51
CA THR A 234 2.83 2.41 -16.84
C THR A 234 3.67 3.63 -16.45
N PHE A 235 3.13 4.85 -16.61
CA PHE A 235 3.78 6.08 -16.18
C PHE A 235 4.00 6.08 -14.66
N TYR A 236 2.95 5.84 -13.86
CA TYR A 236 3.06 5.75 -12.41
C TYR A 236 4.00 4.63 -11.94
N ALA A 237 3.96 3.47 -12.58
CA ALA A 237 4.86 2.35 -12.28
C ALA A 237 6.33 2.76 -12.45
N ARG A 238 6.63 3.55 -13.50
CA ARG A 238 7.98 4.04 -13.80
C ARG A 238 8.41 5.18 -12.88
N CYS A 239 7.52 6.06 -12.46
CA CYS A 239 7.85 7.14 -11.53
C CYS A 239 8.14 6.58 -10.13
N SER A 240 7.21 5.79 -9.59
CA SER A 240 7.23 5.31 -8.20
C SER A 240 8.36 4.32 -7.89
N VAL A 241 8.97 3.68 -8.89
CA VAL A 241 10.09 2.75 -8.66
C VAL A 241 11.32 3.42 -8.06
N PHE A 242 11.53 4.72 -8.32
CA PHE A 242 12.71 5.42 -7.81
C PHE A 242 12.58 5.77 -6.33
N GLU A 243 11.40 6.23 -5.92
CA GLU A 243 11.07 6.48 -4.52
C GLU A 243 11.11 5.18 -3.71
N ASP A 244 10.48 4.12 -4.20
CA ASP A 244 10.45 2.82 -3.51
C ASP A 244 11.85 2.20 -3.37
N LEU A 245 12.70 2.39 -4.39
CA LEU A 245 14.12 2.02 -4.32
C LEU A 245 14.88 2.87 -3.28
N ALA A 246 14.65 4.18 -3.25
CA ALA A 246 15.28 5.07 -2.27
C ALA A 246 14.91 4.66 -0.85
N TYR A 247 13.62 4.41 -0.59
CA TYR A 247 13.11 3.94 0.69
C TYR A 247 13.77 2.62 1.12
N GLY A 248 13.85 1.64 0.22
CA GLY A 248 14.51 0.35 0.48
C GLY A 248 15.99 0.51 0.86
N LEU A 249 16.71 1.42 0.20
CA LEU A 249 18.12 1.72 0.47
C LEU A 249 18.31 2.46 1.80
N GLU A 250 17.50 3.46 2.08
CA GLU A 250 17.59 4.29 3.30
C GLU A 250 17.25 3.49 4.56
N THR A 251 16.27 2.60 4.46
CA THR A 251 15.79 1.77 5.59
C THR A 251 16.53 0.45 5.73
N GLY A 252 17.35 0.06 4.76
CA GLY A 252 18.04 -1.22 4.73
C GLY A 252 17.10 -2.42 4.53
N ARG A 253 15.95 -2.21 3.89
CA ARG A 253 14.98 -3.26 3.58
C ARG A 253 15.31 -3.90 2.23
N ASP A 254 16.13 -4.94 2.26
CA ASP A 254 16.66 -5.60 1.05
C ASP A 254 15.56 -6.10 0.09
N GLN A 255 14.40 -6.52 0.60
CA GLN A 255 13.27 -6.98 -0.23
C GLN A 255 12.71 -5.87 -1.13
N TYR A 256 12.61 -4.62 -0.63
CA TYR A 256 12.16 -3.46 -1.39
C TYR A 256 13.15 -3.12 -2.50
N THR A 257 14.45 -3.04 -2.15
CA THR A 257 15.54 -2.82 -3.12
C THR A 257 15.56 -3.90 -4.20
N ALA A 258 15.46 -5.17 -3.81
CA ALA A 258 15.47 -6.29 -4.75
C ALA A 258 14.24 -6.29 -5.67
N LYS A 259 13.04 -5.98 -5.14
CA LYS A 259 11.79 -5.80 -5.91
C LYS A 259 11.96 -4.72 -6.97
N CYS A 260 12.40 -3.53 -6.57
CA CYS A 260 12.61 -2.41 -7.48
C CYS A 260 13.62 -2.72 -8.57
N LEU A 261 14.79 -3.29 -8.24
CA LEU A 261 15.81 -3.62 -9.23
C LEU A 261 15.36 -4.69 -10.23
N ARG A 262 14.56 -5.67 -9.80
CA ARG A 262 13.92 -6.64 -10.73
C ARG A 262 12.93 -5.95 -11.65
N SER A 263 12.14 -5.00 -11.13
CA SER A 263 11.08 -4.36 -11.91
C SER A 263 11.58 -3.58 -13.13
N LEU A 264 12.83 -3.10 -13.08
CA LEU A 264 13.47 -2.44 -14.21
C LEU A 264 13.46 -3.31 -15.48
N ASP A 265 13.45 -4.65 -15.36
CA ASP A 265 13.37 -5.56 -16.50
C ASP A 265 12.08 -5.42 -17.32
N TRP A 266 10.95 -5.04 -16.72
CA TRP A 266 9.71 -4.80 -17.46
C TRP A 266 9.33 -3.32 -17.57
N LEU A 267 9.91 -2.47 -16.74
CA LEU A 267 9.67 -1.03 -16.80
C LEU A 267 10.52 -0.34 -17.88
N PHE A 268 11.78 -0.78 -18.09
CA PHE A 268 12.76 -0.06 -18.93
C PHE A 268 13.60 -0.94 -19.87
N SER A 269 13.21 -2.20 -20.11
CA SER A 269 13.85 -3.05 -21.13
C SER A 269 13.28 -2.88 -22.53
#